data_AF-A0A9W9ACB1-F1
#
_entry.id   AF-A0A9W9ACB1-F1
#
_cell.length_a   1.000
_cell.length_b   1.000
_cell.length_c   1.000
_cell.angle_alpha   90.00
_cell.angle_beta   90.00
_cell.angle_gamma   90.00
#
_symmetry.space_group_name_H-M   'P 1'
#
loop_
_entity.id
_entity.type
_entity.pdbx_description
1 polymer ?
#
loop_
_entity_poly.entity_id
_entity_poly.type
_entity_poly.pdbx_seq_one_letter_code
_entity_poly.pdbx_strand_id
1 'polypeptide(L)'
;MSLSAGLYIIQNGDSIVGRRFAEDRSLLPKKIVLSPSGSNSTWVFEKCGNGSNEYIIKSNGSPTAHIEDNVFAILMDVGEITNWIVEPVPQHSENSYIITTPDRTSGWVAPTEIDEQIACKPLIVMPTFPPRYPPNEVFQIIQVE
;
A
#
# COMPACT_ATOMS: atom_id res chain seq x y z
N MET A 1 8.72 -2.78 13.68
CA MET A 1 10.08 -2.85 13.10
C MET A 1 9.99 -2.45 11.64
N SER A 2 11.10 -2.06 10.99
CA SER A 2 11.13 -1.85 9.54
C SER A 2 11.04 -3.19 8.79
N LEU A 3 10.36 -3.22 7.65
CA LEU A 3 10.30 -4.41 6.78
C LEU A 3 11.66 -4.67 6.11
N SER A 4 12.01 -5.95 5.92
CA SER A 4 13.08 -6.35 5.00
C SER A 4 12.63 -6.14 3.55
N ALA A 5 13.59 -6.06 2.63
CA ALA A 5 13.25 -6.16 1.21
C ALA A 5 12.81 -7.60 0.90
N GLY A 6 11.79 -7.79 0.07
CA GLY A 6 11.27 -9.13 -0.20
C GLY A 6 9.86 -9.15 -0.78
N LEU A 7 9.27 -10.34 -0.80
CA LEU A 7 7.91 -10.60 -1.25
C LEU A 7 6.94 -10.57 -0.07
N TYR A 8 5.80 -9.93 -0.28
CA TYR A 8 4.79 -9.69 0.75
C TYR A 8 3.37 -9.84 0.21
N ILE A 9 2.43 -10.05 1.11
CA ILE A 9 0.99 -9.87 0.90
C ILE A 9 0.58 -8.63 1.70
N ILE A 10 -0.28 -7.80 1.10
CA ILE A 10 -0.88 -6.64 1.77
C ILE A 10 -2.37 -6.93 1.95
N GLN A 11 -2.86 -6.78 3.17
CA GLN A 11 -4.26 -6.98 3.53
C GLN A 11 -4.82 -5.74 4.23
N ASN A 12 -6.13 -5.57 4.13
CA ASN A 12 -6.90 -4.67 5.01
C ASN A 12 -8.09 -5.48 5.54
N GLY A 13 -8.01 -5.89 6.83
CA GLY A 13 -8.93 -6.87 7.38
C GLY A 13 -8.82 -8.20 6.63
N ASP A 14 -9.95 -8.78 6.22
CA ASP A 14 -9.99 -10.04 5.47
C ASP A 14 -9.74 -9.85 3.96
N SER A 15 -9.67 -8.60 3.49
CA SER A 15 -9.54 -8.27 2.06
C SER A 15 -8.08 -8.13 1.65
N ILE A 16 -7.81 -8.43 0.39
CA ILE A 16 -6.46 -8.38 -0.19
C ILE A 16 -6.29 -7.09 -0.98
N VAL A 17 -5.16 -6.41 -0.84
CA VAL A 17 -4.84 -5.23 -1.64
C VAL A 17 -4.01 -5.67 -2.84
N GLY A 18 -4.36 -5.22 -4.04
CA GLY A 18 -3.72 -5.72 -5.26
C GLY A 18 -4.16 -5.03 -6.54
N ARG A 19 -3.74 -5.58 -7.67
CA ARG A 19 -4.31 -5.25 -8.98
C ARG A 19 -5.53 -6.11 -9.25
N ARG A 20 -6.40 -5.65 -10.15
CA ARG A 20 -7.55 -6.44 -10.60
C ARG A 20 -7.07 -7.71 -11.32
N PHE A 21 -7.81 -8.80 -11.15
CA PHE A 21 -7.54 -10.06 -11.87
C PHE A 21 -7.63 -9.90 -13.39
N ALA A 22 -8.64 -9.15 -13.85
CA ALA A 22 -8.83 -8.83 -15.26
C ALA A 22 -8.65 -7.32 -15.47
N GLU A 23 -7.69 -6.98 -16.33
CA GLU A 23 -7.37 -5.60 -16.70
C GLU A 23 -7.40 -5.44 -18.22
N ASP A 24 -7.61 -4.21 -18.68
CA ASP A 24 -7.40 -3.89 -20.09
C ASP A 24 -5.92 -4.08 -20.49
N ARG A 25 -5.69 -4.24 -21.80
CA ARG A 25 -4.34 -4.43 -22.35
C ARG A 25 -3.59 -3.12 -22.59
N SER A 26 -4.11 -1.98 -22.13
CA SER A 26 -3.42 -0.71 -22.29
C SER A 26 -2.22 -0.64 -21.35
N LEU A 27 -1.27 0.23 -21.66
CA LEU A 27 -0.15 0.55 -20.75
C LEU A 27 -0.47 1.70 -19.79
N LEU A 28 -1.75 2.09 -19.70
CA LEU A 28 -2.19 3.10 -18.74
C LEU A 28 -1.97 2.60 -17.31
N PRO A 29 -1.71 3.52 -16.35
CA PRO A 29 -1.64 3.20 -14.93
C PRO A 29 -2.78 2.30 -14.49
N LYS A 30 -2.44 1.21 -13.80
CA LYS A 30 -3.40 0.23 -13.34
C LYS A 30 -3.80 0.50 -11.91
N LYS A 31 -5.09 0.39 -11.62
CA LYS A 31 -5.61 0.69 -10.28
C LYS A 31 -5.12 -0.34 -9.27
N ILE A 32 -4.70 0.13 -8.10
CA ILE A 32 -4.58 -0.73 -6.93
C ILE A 32 -5.94 -0.73 -6.25
N VAL A 33 -6.52 -1.90 -6.06
CA VAL A 33 -7.88 -2.09 -5.55
C VAL A 33 -7.89 -2.97 -4.31
N LEU A 34 -9.02 -2.90 -3.60
CA LEU A 34 -9.39 -3.89 -2.60
C LEU A 34 -10.01 -5.10 -3.31
N SER A 35 -9.56 -6.31 -3.00
CA SER A 35 -10.01 -7.57 -3.62
C SER A 35 -10.57 -8.52 -2.56
N PRO A 36 -11.45 -9.46 -2.95
CA PRO A 36 -12.02 -10.42 -2.01
C PRO A 36 -10.95 -11.22 -1.26
N SER A 37 -11.28 -11.68 -0.06
CA SER A 37 -10.47 -12.64 0.68
C SER A 37 -10.10 -13.85 -0.17
N GLY A 38 -8.85 -14.32 -0.08
CA GLY A 38 -8.36 -15.45 -0.86
C GLY A 38 -7.90 -15.12 -2.28
N SER A 39 -7.96 -13.85 -2.70
CA SER A 39 -7.31 -13.40 -3.92
C SER A 39 -5.78 -13.47 -3.77
N ASN A 40 -5.09 -13.89 -4.83
CA ASN A 40 -3.62 -13.91 -4.84
C ASN A 40 -3.08 -12.58 -5.39
N SER A 41 -2.45 -11.79 -4.51
CA SER A 41 -1.70 -10.60 -4.91
C SER A 41 -0.41 -10.52 -4.11
N THR A 42 0.72 -10.63 -4.82
CA THR A 42 2.05 -10.54 -4.23
C THR A 42 2.68 -9.20 -4.56
N TRP A 43 3.36 -8.66 -3.56
CA TRP A 43 4.00 -7.35 -3.58
C TRP A 43 5.50 -7.49 -3.37
N VAL A 44 6.29 -6.74 -4.11
CA VAL A 44 7.74 -6.62 -3.86
C VAL A 44 7.99 -5.32 -3.13
N PHE A 45 8.67 -5.39 -1.99
CA PHE A 45 9.16 -4.22 -1.26
C PHE A 45 10.66 -4.12 -1.51
N GLU A 46 11.09 -3.03 -2.16
CA GLU A 46 12.50 -2.72 -2.38
C GLU A 46 12.87 -1.50 -1.54
N LYS A 47 13.92 -1.58 -0.73
CA LYS A 47 14.40 -0.41 0.01
C LYS A 47 14.96 0.61 -0.95
N CYS A 48 14.51 1.85 -0.85
CA CYS A 48 15.08 2.98 -1.59
C CYS A 48 15.56 4.03 -0.58
N GLY A 49 16.78 4.53 -0.78
CA GLY A 49 17.39 5.52 0.11
C GLY A 49 18.13 4.93 1.31
N ASN A 50 18.57 5.84 2.19
CA ASN A 50 19.33 5.52 3.41
C ASN A 50 18.40 5.37 4.64
N GLY A 51 17.11 5.68 4.50
CA GLY A 51 16.12 5.57 5.56
C GLY A 51 15.71 4.11 5.81
N SER A 52 15.39 3.76 7.06
CA SER A 52 15.01 2.39 7.40
C SER A 52 13.62 1.98 6.87
N ASN A 53 12.77 2.95 6.52
CA ASN A 53 11.34 2.75 6.26
C ASN A 53 10.87 3.24 4.88
N GLU A 54 11.80 3.55 3.97
CA GLU A 54 11.47 4.06 2.62
C GLU A 54 11.55 2.92 1.59
N TYR A 55 10.49 2.75 0.80
CA TYR A 55 10.33 1.62 -0.10
C TYR A 55 9.74 2.00 -1.47
N ILE A 56 10.25 1.37 -2.52
CA ILE A 56 9.50 1.19 -3.76
C ILE A 56 8.64 -0.07 -3.57
N ILE A 57 7.32 0.11 -3.65
CA ILE A 57 6.35 -0.96 -3.48
C ILE A 57 5.84 -1.34 -4.87
N LYS A 58 6.01 -2.60 -5.28
CA LYS A 58 5.64 -3.07 -6.63
C LYS A 58 4.52 -4.10 -6.57
N SER A 59 3.51 -3.95 -7.43
CA SER A 59 2.44 -4.93 -7.64
C SER A 59 2.59 -5.58 -9.01
N ASN A 60 2.69 -6.91 -9.05
CA ASN A 60 2.93 -7.68 -10.30
C ASN A 60 4.10 -7.10 -11.13
N GLY A 61 5.20 -6.74 -10.45
CA GLY A 61 6.40 -6.19 -11.07
C GLY A 61 6.36 -4.69 -11.41
N SER A 62 5.20 -4.03 -11.32
CA SER A 62 5.07 -2.60 -11.62
C SER A 62 5.12 -1.76 -10.33
N PRO A 63 5.99 -0.73 -10.25
CA PRO A 63 6.06 0.16 -9.09
C PRO A 63 4.77 0.96 -8.93
N THR A 64 4.43 1.32 -7.69
CA THR A 64 3.25 2.15 -7.43
C THR A 64 3.58 3.63 -7.33
N ALA A 65 2.59 4.44 -7.63
CA ALA A 65 2.64 5.88 -7.51
C ALA A 65 1.33 6.45 -6.97
N HIS A 66 1.46 7.59 -6.32
CA HIS A 66 0.38 8.50 -6.02
C HIS A 66 0.04 9.32 -7.27
N ILE A 67 -1.18 9.19 -7.79
CA ILE A 67 -1.70 10.05 -8.86
C ILE A 67 -3.03 10.63 -8.39
N GLU A 68 -3.10 11.96 -8.34
CA GLU A 68 -4.23 12.73 -7.82
C GLU A 68 -4.56 12.39 -6.37
N ASP A 69 -5.59 11.58 -6.11
CA ASP A 69 -6.01 11.13 -4.77
C ASP A 69 -6.00 9.60 -4.66
N ASN A 70 -5.27 8.90 -5.55
CA ASN A 70 -5.36 7.46 -5.70
C ASN A 70 -3.99 6.79 -5.90
N VAL A 71 -3.95 5.49 -5.58
CA VAL A 71 -2.77 4.63 -5.77
C VAL A 71 -2.90 3.86 -7.08
N PHE A 72 -1.86 3.93 -7.91
CA PHE A 72 -1.77 3.20 -9.17
C PHE A 72 -0.46 2.41 -9.28
N ALA A 73 -0.48 1.30 -10.01
CA ALA A 73 0.70 0.65 -10.54
C ALA A 73 1.08 1.27 -11.90
N ILE A 74 2.35 1.60 -12.06
CA ILE A 74 2.88 2.31 -13.22
C ILE A 74 3.59 1.30 -14.13
N LEU A 75 3.01 1.06 -15.32
CA LEU A 75 3.45 0.00 -16.25
C LEU A 75 4.56 0.45 -17.21
N MET A 76 4.77 1.76 -17.33
CA MET A 76 5.77 2.40 -18.18
C MET A 76 6.43 3.53 -17.41
N ASP A 77 7.68 3.87 -17.72
CA ASP A 77 8.44 5.00 -17.13
C ASP A 77 7.90 6.40 -17.54
N VAL A 78 6.59 6.56 -17.60
CA VAL A 78 5.89 7.81 -17.92
C VAL A 78 5.26 8.47 -16.70
N GLY A 79 5.44 7.90 -15.51
CA GLY A 79 4.97 8.46 -14.24
C GLY A 79 6.08 8.51 -13.19
N GLU A 80 6.02 9.51 -12.31
CA GLU A 80 6.89 9.57 -11.14
C GLU A 80 6.50 8.46 -10.17
N ILE A 81 7.44 7.54 -9.91
CA ILE A 81 7.28 6.50 -8.89
C ILE A 81 7.27 7.18 -7.52
N THR A 82 6.38 6.74 -6.63
CA THR A 82 6.35 7.25 -5.26
C THR A 82 7.22 6.37 -4.36
N ASN A 83 8.18 6.99 -3.68
CA ASN A 83 8.89 6.35 -2.57
C ASN A 83 7.98 6.35 -1.34
N TRP A 84 7.47 5.19 -0.94
CA TRP A 84 6.53 5.11 0.17
C TRP A 84 7.26 4.97 1.50
N ILE A 85 6.74 5.63 2.53
CA ILE A 85 7.17 5.44 3.90
C ILE A 85 6.24 4.43 4.57
N VAL A 86 6.80 3.31 5.02
CA VAL A 86 6.03 2.22 5.65
C VAL A 86 6.35 2.17 7.12
N GLU A 87 5.37 2.46 7.97
CA GLU A 87 5.57 2.63 9.40
C GLU A 87 4.80 1.61 10.22
N PRO A 88 5.46 0.93 11.18
CA PRO A 88 4.80 -0.04 12.03
C PRO A 88 3.86 0.67 13.02
N VAL A 89 2.65 0.13 13.16
CA VAL A 89 1.65 0.57 14.15
C VAL A 89 1.24 -0.61 15.05
N PRO A 90 2.18 -1.12 15.88
CA PRO A 90 2.00 -2.36 16.64
C PRO A 90 0.86 -2.31 17.68
N GLN A 91 0.36 -1.12 18.00
CA GLN A 91 -0.81 -0.91 18.85
C GLN A 91 -2.13 -1.40 18.26
N HIS A 92 -2.17 -1.70 16.95
CA HIS A 92 -3.35 -2.27 16.28
C HIS A 92 -3.30 -3.80 16.27
N SER A 93 -2.23 -4.37 15.72
CA SER A 93 -1.95 -5.81 15.75
C SER A 93 -0.50 -6.07 15.29
N GLU A 94 -0.08 -7.33 15.36
CA GLU A 94 1.15 -7.78 14.71
C GLU A 94 1.09 -7.55 13.19
N ASN A 95 2.22 -7.21 12.58
CA ASN A 95 2.34 -6.91 11.15
C ASN A 95 1.42 -5.79 10.63
N SER A 96 0.94 -4.90 11.51
CA SER A 96 0.17 -3.73 11.11
C SER A 96 1.06 -2.53 10.80
N TYR A 97 0.79 -1.90 9.65
CA TYR A 97 1.52 -0.76 9.13
C TYR A 97 0.59 0.30 8.54
N ILE A 98 1.08 1.54 8.50
CA ILE A 98 0.55 2.59 7.61
C ILE A 98 1.54 2.80 6.46
N ILE A 99 1.03 3.19 5.29
CA ILE A 99 1.82 3.47 4.09
C ILE A 99 1.57 4.93 3.71
N THR A 100 2.61 5.77 3.74
CA THR A 100 2.49 7.23 3.55
C THR A 100 3.41 7.74 2.44
N THR A 101 3.09 8.90 1.88
CA THR A 101 3.95 9.64 0.96
C THR A 101 5.26 10.06 1.65
N PRO A 102 6.33 10.41 0.91
CA PRO A 102 7.61 10.82 1.50
C PRO A 102 7.50 11.98 2.50
N ASP A 103 6.63 12.95 2.19
CA ASP A 103 6.34 14.13 3.00
C ASP A 103 5.33 13.86 4.14
N ARG A 104 4.76 12.64 4.19
CA ARG A 104 3.80 12.16 5.19
C ARG A 104 2.50 12.98 5.26
N THR A 105 2.19 13.72 4.20
CA THR A 105 0.95 14.50 4.11
C THR A 105 -0.25 13.65 3.72
N SER A 106 -0.03 12.51 3.08
CA SER A 106 -1.05 11.57 2.64
C SER A 106 -0.59 10.11 2.79
N GLY A 107 -1.53 9.18 2.78
CA GLY A 107 -1.26 7.76 2.87
C GLY A 107 -2.37 6.91 2.27
N TRP A 108 -2.11 5.62 2.20
CA TRP A 108 -3.04 4.66 1.62
C TRP A 108 -4.29 4.56 2.50
N VAL A 109 -5.46 4.62 1.87
CA VAL A 109 -6.75 4.46 2.53
C VAL A 109 -7.56 3.44 1.74
N ALA A 110 -7.90 2.33 2.39
CA ALA A 110 -8.74 1.30 1.83
C ALA A 110 -10.19 1.81 1.65
N PRO A 111 -10.83 1.52 0.51
CA PRO A 111 -12.25 1.78 0.33
C PRO A 111 -13.09 0.77 1.14
N THR A 112 -14.41 0.99 1.16
CA THR A 112 -15.34 0.07 1.84
C THR A 112 -15.73 -1.11 0.94
N GLU A 113 -15.85 -0.88 -0.37
CA GLU A 113 -16.33 -1.88 -1.31
C GLU A 113 -15.18 -2.59 -2.03
N ILE A 114 -15.41 -3.85 -2.39
CA ILE A 114 -14.50 -4.63 -3.22
C ILE A 114 -14.43 -4.04 -4.63
N ASP A 115 -13.28 -4.20 -5.29
CA ASP A 115 -12.91 -3.68 -6.60
C ASP A 115 -12.81 -2.15 -6.69
N GLU A 116 -13.08 -1.44 -5.60
CA GLU A 116 -12.78 -0.03 -5.47
C GLU A 116 -11.28 0.21 -5.24
N GLN A 117 -10.84 1.40 -5.65
CA GLN A 117 -9.44 1.77 -5.67
C GLN A 117 -8.96 2.23 -4.29
N ILE A 118 -7.73 1.86 -3.93
CA ILE A 118 -7.03 2.41 -2.77
C ILE A 118 -6.78 3.90 -3.03
N ALA A 119 -7.31 4.73 -2.13
CA ALA A 119 -7.09 6.15 -2.17
C ALA A 119 -5.73 6.52 -1.55
N CYS A 120 -5.21 7.69 -1.89
CA CYS A 120 -4.07 8.31 -1.22
C CYS A 120 -4.53 9.67 -0.69
N LYS A 121 -4.73 9.77 0.63
CA LYS A 121 -5.34 10.95 1.27
C LYS A 121 -4.70 11.22 2.64
N PRO A 122 -4.88 12.42 3.22
CA PRO A 122 -4.46 12.68 4.60
C PRO A 122 -5.05 11.64 5.56
N LEU A 123 -4.19 11.03 6.38
CA LEU A 123 -4.58 10.03 7.36
C LEU A 123 -5.25 10.69 8.58
N ILE A 124 -6.29 10.05 9.10
CA ILE A 124 -6.98 10.50 10.31
C ILE A 124 -6.31 9.83 11.51
N VAL A 125 -5.83 10.65 12.45
CA VAL A 125 -5.19 10.17 13.68
C VAL A 125 -6.02 10.53 14.90
N MET A 126 -6.33 9.54 15.74
CA MET A 126 -7.01 9.77 17.00
C MET A 126 -6.03 10.33 18.05
N PRO A 127 -6.46 11.27 18.90
CA PRO A 127 -5.61 11.89 19.93
C PRO A 127 -5.41 10.95 21.13
N THR A 128 -4.74 9.83 20.91
CA THR A 128 -4.40 8.81 21.92
C THR A 128 -2.89 8.59 21.99
N PHE A 129 -2.42 7.94 23.06
CA PHE A 129 -1.02 7.53 23.19
C PHE A 129 -0.93 6.01 23.44
N PRO A 130 -0.36 5.20 22.51
CA PRO A 130 0.10 5.60 21.18
C PRO A 130 -1.04 6.07 20.25
N PRO A 131 -0.72 6.81 19.17
CA PRO A 131 -1.72 7.26 18.20
C PRO A 131 -2.49 6.08 17.60
N ARG A 132 -3.79 6.23 17.40
CA ARG A 132 -4.62 5.20 16.74
C ARG A 132 -5.14 5.73 15.40
N TYR A 133 -5.28 4.82 14.45
CA TYR A 133 -5.73 5.10 13.09
C TYR A 133 -7.02 4.32 12.82
N PRO A 134 -7.94 4.82 12.00
CA PRO A 134 -9.06 4.04 11.49
C PRO A 134 -8.61 2.72 10.83
N PRO A 135 -9.40 1.64 10.92
CA PRO A 135 -9.02 0.34 10.35
C PRO A 135 -8.73 0.37 8.85
N ASN A 136 -9.38 1.24 8.08
CA ASN A 136 -9.16 1.39 6.64
C ASN A 136 -7.84 2.09 6.28
N GLU A 137 -7.11 2.64 7.26
CA GLU A 137 -5.79 3.26 7.05
C GLU A 137 -4.64 2.33 7.48
N VAL A 138 -4.97 1.19 8.09
CA VAL A 138 -4.00 0.23 8.63
C VAL A 138 -3.99 -1.03 7.78
N PHE A 139 -2.81 -1.44 7.31
CA PHE A 139 -2.62 -2.60 6.46
C PHE A 139 -1.80 -3.67 7.17
N GLN A 140 -2.21 -4.93 7.02
CA GLN A 140 -1.39 -6.06 7.45
C GLN A 140 -0.42 -6.42 6.32
N ILE A 141 0.89 -6.35 6.59
CA ILE A 141 1.93 -6.64 5.60
C ILE A 141 2.69 -7.89 6.04
N ILE A 142 2.45 -8.99 5.35
CA ILE A 142 2.89 -10.33 5.74
C ILE A 142 3.92 -10.84 4.72
N GLN A 143 5.08 -11.27 5.19
CA GLN A 143 6.14 -11.78 4.33
C GLN A 143 5.74 -13.13 3.71
N VAL A 144 6.02 -13.29 2.42
CA VAL A 144 5.92 -14.59 1.73
C VAL A 144 7.30 -15.26 1.82
N GLU A 145 7.32 -16.53 2.23
CA GLU A 145 8.54 -17.36 2.29
C GLU A 145 9.26 -17.49 0.93
#